data_AF-A0A140D6G5-F1
#
_entry.id   AF-A0A140D6G5-F1
#
_cell.length_a   1.000
_cell.length_b   1.000
_cell.length_c   1.000
_cell.angle_alpha   90.00
_cell.angle_beta   90.00
_cell.angle_gamma   90.00
#
_symmetry.space_group_name_H-M   'P 1'
#
loop_
_entity.id
_entity.type
_entity.pdbx_description
1 polymer ?
#
loop_
_entity_poly.entity_id
_entity_poly.type
_entity_poly.pdbx_seq_one_letter_code
_entity_poly.pdbx_strand_id
1 'polypeptide(L)'
;MYLILRWVLRGEKQNIGARRISAGYPTGDSGHILSAQVWLKNMPRYFAGFNKAWVARLPEGHSPARAAVQAEMARPDILVEVMIAAVTA
;
A
#
# COMPACT_ATOMS: atom_id res chain seq x y z
N MET A 1 0.91 -16.53 -11.90
CA MET A 1 1.76 -15.37 -12.24
C MET A 1 1.74 -14.42 -11.05
N TYR A 2 2.88 -14.09 -10.43
CA TYR A 2 2.91 -13.15 -9.30
C TYR A 2 2.96 -11.72 -9.84
N LEU A 3 1.98 -10.91 -9.48
CA LEU A 3 1.99 -9.49 -9.83
C LEU A 3 2.59 -8.69 -8.67
N ILE A 4 3.70 -8.00 -8.94
CA ILE A 4 4.30 -7.05 -7.98
C ILE A 4 3.69 -5.68 -8.27
N LEU A 5 2.79 -5.24 -7.41
CA LEU A 5 2.23 -3.90 -7.50
C LEU A 5 2.99 -2.95 -6.61
N ARG A 6 3.29 -1.78 -7.15
CA ARG A 6 3.88 -0.66 -6.44
C ARG A 6 2.82 0.42 -6.21
N TRP A 7 2.46 0.64 -4.96
CA TRP A 7 1.61 1.76 -4.56
C TRP A 7 2.44 2.79 -3.80
N VAL A 8 2.41 4.04 -4.26
CA VAL A 8 3.20 5.12 -3.68
C VAL A 8 2.28 6.26 -3.32
N LEU A 9 2.30 6.63 -2.04
CA LEU A 9 1.58 7.78 -1.55
C LEU A 9 2.50 8.99 -1.55
N ARG A 10 2.05 10.07 -2.20
CA ARG A 10 2.72 11.38 -2.22
C ARG A 10 1.76 12.40 -1.62
N GLY A 11 2.26 13.33 -0.81
CA GLY A 11 1.42 14.34 -0.20
C GLY A 11 2.20 15.53 0.36
N GLU A 12 1.54 16.68 0.45
CA GLU A 12 1.94 17.76 1.35
C GLU A 12 1.52 17.38 2.76
N LYS A 13 2.51 17.20 3.65
CA LYS A 13 2.56 17.16 5.13
C LYS A 13 1.34 16.68 5.99
N GLN A 14 0.08 16.71 5.54
CA GLN A 14 -1.13 16.39 6.30
C GLN A 14 -2.13 15.50 5.52
N ASN A 15 -2.05 15.40 4.19
CA ASN A 15 -3.02 14.66 3.38
C ASN A 15 -2.34 13.63 2.46
N ILE A 16 -2.62 12.35 2.70
CA ILE A 16 -2.08 11.23 1.93
C ILE A 16 -2.93 11.08 0.65
N GLY A 17 -2.44 11.62 -0.47
CA GLY A 17 -3.04 11.43 -1.80
C GLY A 17 -2.53 10.14 -2.45
N ALA A 18 -3.44 9.25 -2.85
CA ALA A 18 -3.11 7.98 -3.49
C ALA A 18 -2.84 8.14 -4.98
N ARG A 19 -1.56 8.24 -5.39
CA ARG A 19 -1.18 8.25 -6.81
C ARG A 19 -0.71 6.86 -7.24
N ARG A 20 -1.42 6.26 -8.20
CA ARG A 20 -1.12 4.92 -8.73
C ARG A 20 0.16 4.96 -9.56
N ILE A 21 1.14 4.10 -9.26
CA ILE A 21 2.39 3.96 -10.02
C ILE A 21 2.64 2.48 -10.35
N SER A 22 1.64 1.77 -10.89
CA SER A 22 1.82 0.53 -11.64
C SER A 22 0.51 0.10 -12.31
N ALA A 23 0.63 -0.39 -13.54
CA ALA A 23 -0.43 -1.01 -14.32
C ALA A 23 -0.43 -2.51 -14.03
N GLY A 24 -1.60 -3.11 -13.76
CA GLY A 24 -1.71 -4.57 -13.77
C GLY A 24 -2.82 -5.19 -12.93
N TYR A 25 -3.31 -4.53 -11.87
CA TYR A 25 -4.35 -5.13 -11.02
C TYR A 25 -5.66 -4.36 -11.12
N PRO A 26 -6.76 -5.01 -11.56
CA PRO A 26 -8.07 -4.41 -11.54
C PRO A 26 -8.48 -4.11 -10.10
N THR A 27 -9.06 -2.92 -9.90
CA THR A 27 -9.39 -2.35 -8.59
C THR A 27 -10.46 -3.11 -7.80
N GLY A 28 -11.04 -4.17 -8.37
CA GLY A 28 -12.06 -5.00 -7.74
C GLY A 28 -11.56 -6.31 -7.14
N ASP A 29 -10.29 -6.65 -7.32
CA ASP A 29 -9.82 -8.02 -7.08
C ASP A 29 -9.00 -8.18 -5.79
N SER A 30 -9.18 -7.30 -4.80
CA SER A 30 -8.40 -7.35 -3.55
C SER A 30 -8.58 -8.65 -2.75
N GLY A 31 -9.50 -9.53 -3.14
CA GLY A 31 -9.65 -10.89 -2.60
C GLY A 31 -8.51 -11.85 -2.92
N HIS A 32 -7.69 -11.57 -3.94
CA HIS A 32 -6.56 -12.44 -4.32
C HIS A 32 -5.18 -11.95 -3.85
N ILE A 33 -5.16 -11.01 -2.89
CA ILE A 33 -3.90 -10.57 -2.26
C ILE A 33 -3.46 -11.61 -1.24
N LEU A 34 -2.23 -12.12 -1.37
CA LEU A 34 -1.64 -13.04 -0.41
C LEU A 34 -0.92 -12.29 0.71
N SER A 35 -0.06 -11.33 0.33
CA SER A 35 0.72 -10.56 1.28
C SER A 35 1.06 -9.15 0.81
N ALA A 36 1.34 -8.27 1.78
CA ALA A 36 1.81 -6.92 1.53
C ALA A 36 2.98 -6.53 2.45
N GLN A 37 3.99 -5.90 1.86
CA GLN A 37 5.09 -5.25 2.58
C GLN A 37 4.90 -3.74 2.45
N VAL A 38 4.89 -3.05 3.58
CA VAL A 38 4.61 -1.62 3.67
C VAL A 38 5.80 -0.91 4.29
N TRP A 39 6.30 0.09 3.59
CA TRP A 39 7.33 1.00 4.09
C TRP A 39 6.71 2.38 4.28
N LEU A 40 6.82 2.92 5.49
CA LEU A 40 6.40 4.28 5.84
C LEU A 40 7.62 5.15 6.08
N LYS A 41 7.62 6.39 5.59
CA LYS A 41 8.73 7.32 5.81
C LYS A 41 8.84 7.75 7.29
N ASN A 42 7.70 7.83 7.96
CA ASN A 42 7.60 8.14 9.37
C ASN A 42 6.39 7.40 9.95
N MET A 43 6.64 6.40 10.79
CA MET A 43 5.63 5.52 11.35
C MET A 43 4.65 6.29 12.25
N PRO A 44 5.09 7.09 13.25
CA PRO A 44 4.17 7.84 14.11
C PRO A 44 3.24 8.78 13.33
N ARG A 45 3.74 9.42 12.27
CA ARG A 45 2.99 10.42 11.51
C ARG A 45 2.01 9.82 10.50
N TYR A 46 2.39 8.75 9.81
CA TYR A 46 1.64 8.29 8.63
C TYR A 46 0.85 6.99 8.84
N PHE A 47 1.12 6.24 9.92
CA PHE A 47 0.51 4.92 10.11
C PHE A 47 -1.02 4.96 10.18
N ALA A 48 -1.60 5.89 10.95
CA ALA A 48 -3.05 6.00 11.08
C ALA A 48 -3.75 6.33 9.75
N GLY A 49 -3.21 7.31 9.00
CA GLY A 49 -3.74 7.71 7.70
C GLY A 49 -3.62 6.59 6.66
N PHE A 50 -2.47 5.91 6.63
CA PHE A 50 -2.28 4.73 5.79
C PHE A 50 -3.28 3.62 6.15
N ASN A 51 -3.44 3.30 7.43
CA ASN A 51 -4.29 2.19 7.86
C ASN A 51 -5.77 2.45 7.51
N LYS A 52 -6.24 3.69 7.65
CA LYS A 52 -7.59 4.09 7.21
C LYS A 52 -7.80 3.84 5.71
N ALA A 53 -6.84 4.28 4.88
CA ALA A 53 -6.92 4.11 3.44
C ALA A 53 -6.78 2.64 3.00
N TRP A 54 -5.96 1.86 3.72
CA TRP A 54 -5.74 0.44 3.49
C TRP A 54 -7.00 -0.39 3.78
N VAL A 55 -7.57 -0.23 4.98
CA VAL A 55 -8.76 -0.99 5.41
C VAL A 55 -9.96 -0.70 4.50
N ALA A 56 -10.15 0.56 4.10
CA ALA A 56 -11.25 0.94 3.20
C ALA A 56 -11.19 0.28 1.81
N ARG A 57 -10.08 -0.38 1.45
CA ARG A 57 -9.90 -1.08 0.15
C ARG A 57 -9.96 -2.60 0.26
N LEU A 58 -9.94 -3.16 1.47
CA LEU A 58 -9.97 -4.60 1.65
C LEU A 58 -11.43 -5.10 1.70
N PRO A 59 -11.77 -6.18 0.97
CA PRO A 59 -13.03 -6.86 1.16
C PRO A 59 -13.09 -7.45 2.57
N GLU A 60 -14.31 -7.55 3.11
CA GLU A 60 -14.55 -8.23 4.37
C GLU A 60 -14.03 -9.68 4.31
N GLY A 61 -13.38 -10.13 5.39
CA GLY A 61 -12.80 -11.47 5.48
C GLY A 61 -11.53 -11.72 4.65
N HIS A 62 -11.07 -10.77 3.83
CA HIS A 62 -9.93 -10.93 2.91
C HIS A 62 -8.74 -10.04 3.30
N SER A 63 -8.39 -10.04 4.58
CA SER A 63 -7.20 -9.31 5.05
C SER A 63 -5.93 -10.13 4.78
N PRO A 64 -4.99 -9.63 3.96
CA PRO A 64 -3.78 -10.38 3.64
C PRO A 64 -2.77 -10.32 4.78
N ALA A 65 -1.78 -11.21 4.74
CA ALA A 65 -0.61 -11.11 5.61
C ALA A 65 0.11 -9.77 5.33
N ARG A 66 0.40 -8.98 6.37
CA ARG A 66 1.01 -7.65 6.20
C ARG A 66 2.14 -7.41 7.18
N ALA A 67 3.27 -6.94 6.67
CA ALA A 67 4.35 -6.36 7.46
C ALA A 67 4.44 -4.85 7.17
N ALA A 68 4.50 -4.03 8.21
CA ALA A 68 4.66 -2.59 8.09
C ALA A 68 5.83 -2.10 8.93
N VAL A 69 6.76 -1.38 8.30
CA VAL A 69 7.97 -0.86 8.95
C VAL A 69 8.23 0.59 8.54
N GLN A 70 9.06 1.27 9.32
CA GLN A 70 9.61 2.57 8.92
C GLN A 70 10.87 2.35 8.06
N ALA A 71 11.04 3.12 6.99
CA ALA A 71 12.25 3.08 6.16
C ALA A 71 12.56 4.42 5.48
N GLU A 72 13.83 4.62 5.13
CA GLU A 72 14.25 5.70 4.23
C GLU A 72 13.76 5.44 2.81
N MET A 73 13.35 6.50 2.12
CA MET A 73 12.66 6.41 0.83
C MET A 73 13.56 6.81 -0.32
N ALA A 74 13.39 6.15 -1.47
CA ALA A 74 14.16 6.44 -2.68
C ALA A 74 14.01 7.90 -3.20
N ARG A 75 12.92 8.59 -2.83
CA ARG A 75 12.73 10.01 -3.12
C ARG A 75 12.10 10.71 -1.91
N PRO A 76 12.44 11.98 -1.65
CA PRO A 76 12.00 12.69 -0.45
C PRO A 76 10.48 12.91 -0.39
N ASP A 77 9.78 12.90 -1.53
CA ASP A 77 8.35 13.14 -1.64
C ASP A 77 7.49 11.85 -1.56
N ILE A 78 8.12 10.69 -1.40
CA ILE A 78 7.44 9.41 -1.15
C ILE A 78 7.20 9.27 0.35
N LEU A 79 5.94 9.11 0.76
CA LEU A 79 5.55 9.00 2.17
C LEU A 79 5.28 7.55 2.59
N VAL A 80 4.73 6.76 1.67
CA VAL A 80 4.45 5.34 1.86
C VAL A 80 4.73 4.63 0.55
N GLU A 81 5.35 3.46 0.63
CA GLU A 81 5.48 2.51 -0.47
C GLU A 81 4.91 1.16 -0.04
N VAL A 82 4.15 0.52 -0.93
CA VAL A 82 3.59 -0.82 -0.69
C VAL A 82 3.93 -1.73 -1.86
N MET A 83 4.47 -2.90 -1.52
CA MET A 83 4.66 -4.03 -2.41
C MET A 83 3.61 -5.09 -2.08
N ILE A 84 2.89 -5.55 -3.09
CA ILE A 84 1.84 -6.55 -2.96
C ILE A 84 2.25 -7.81 -3.72
N ALA A 85 2.05 -8.98 -3.11
CA ALA A 85 2.05 -10.26 -3.79
C ALA A 85 0.61 -10.79 -3.87
N ALA A 86 0.15 -11.06 -5.09
CA ALA A 86 -1.19 -11.54 -5.36
C ALA A 86 -1.17 -12.73 -6.34
N VAL A 87 -2.25 -13.50 -6.37
CA VAL A 87 -2.50 -14.51 -7.40
C VAL A 87 -3.53 -13.99 -8.40
N THR A 88 -3.51 -14.55 -9.59
CA THR A 88 -4.60 -14.39 -10.56
C THR A 88 -5.75 -15.30 -10.15
N ALA A 89 -6.98 -14.79 -10.23
CA ALA A 89 -8.19 -15.61 -10.18
C ALA A 89 -8.20 -16.67 -11.29
#